data_AF-A0A327HRR4-F1
#
_entry.id   AF-A0A327HRR4-F1
#
_cell.length_a   1.000
_cell.length_b   1.000
_cell.length_c   1.000
_cell.angle_alpha   90.00
_cell.angle_beta   90.00
_cell.angle_gamma   90.00
#
_symmetry.space_group_name_H-M   'P 1'
#
loop_
_entity.id
_entity.type
_entity.pdbx_description
1 polymer ?
#
loop_
_entity_poly.entity_id
_entity_poly.type
_entity_poly.pdbx_seq_one_letter_code
_entity_poly.pdbx_strand_id
1 'polypeptide(L)'
;MSGDTSRWVSGQPMPMLNRPVVISLSQIELVSKIFKEGMLWYWGADVGCVGNKMRTMRCNEEGIEPEGNEAELIDWIKRFGSNSTLVVDCRESIGMPKTVTPLLNLLINMPCQVLAIVDDITASNPFPVWTPVT
;
A
#
# COMPACT_ATOMS: atom_id res chain seq x y z
N MET A 1 11.52 24.36 -23.36
CA MET A 1 12.10 23.04 -23.06
C MET A 1 11.39 22.52 -21.83
N SER A 2 10.51 21.54 -22.01
CA SER A 2 9.68 20.97 -20.95
C SER A 2 10.56 20.03 -20.11
N GLY A 3 10.96 20.49 -18.93
CA GLY A 3 11.62 19.64 -17.94
C GLY A 3 10.61 18.67 -17.38
N ASP A 4 10.78 17.39 -17.70
CA ASP A 4 10.03 16.29 -17.10
C ASP A 4 10.38 16.24 -15.60
N THR A 5 9.52 16.81 -14.75
CA THR A 5 9.66 16.87 -13.29
C THR A 5 9.28 15.56 -12.60
N SER A 6 8.97 14.50 -13.34
CA SER A 6 8.58 13.20 -12.75
C SER A 6 9.76 12.33 -12.28
N ARG A 7 10.95 12.92 -12.08
CA ARG A 7 12.16 12.14 -11.76
C ARG A 7 12.45 12.09 -10.27
N TRP A 8 12.34 10.86 -9.77
CA TRP A 8 12.95 10.33 -8.55
C TRP A 8 14.34 10.90 -8.27
N VAL A 9 14.59 11.34 -7.03
CA VAL A 9 15.92 11.77 -6.59
C VAL A 9 16.66 10.59 -5.96
N SER A 10 17.92 10.42 -6.35
CA SER A 10 18.86 9.45 -5.76
C SER A 10 18.86 9.52 -4.23
N GLY A 11 18.65 8.39 -3.55
CA GLY A 11 18.74 8.26 -2.08
C GLY A 11 17.42 8.08 -1.32
N GLN A 12 16.27 8.17 -1.99
CA GLN A 12 14.97 7.91 -1.34
C GLN A 12 14.63 6.40 -1.32
N PRO A 13 13.95 5.92 -0.26
CA PRO A 13 13.54 4.52 -0.20
C PRO A 13 12.50 4.25 -1.29
N MET A 14 12.91 3.46 -2.29
CA MET A 14 12.00 2.92 -3.29
C MET A 14 11.21 1.77 -2.66
N PRO A 15 9.90 1.63 -2.93
CA PRO A 15 9.21 0.40 -2.64
C PRO A 15 9.88 -0.72 -3.42
N MET A 16 10.40 -1.68 -2.68
CA MET A 16 11.05 -2.87 -3.22
C MET A 16 10.33 -4.10 -2.69
N LEU A 17 10.53 -5.22 -3.38
CA LEU A 17 10.07 -6.52 -2.88
C LEU A 17 10.61 -6.72 -1.46
N ASN A 18 9.74 -7.21 -0.58
CA ASN A 18 10.02 -7.48 0.82
C ASN A 18 10.41 -6.26 1.67
N ARG A 19 10.27 -5.04 1.12
CA ARG A 19 10.59 -3.80 1.83
C ARG A 19 9.47 -2.78 1.61
N PRO A 20 8.37 -2.91 2.37
CA PRO A 20 7.32 -1.92 2.40
C PRO A 20 7.88 -0.53 2.73
N VAL A 21 7.24 0.50 2.20
CA VAL A 21 7.54 1.89 2.51
C VAL A 21 6.28 2.58 3.00
N VAL A 22 6.46 3.61 3.84
CA VAL A 22 5.35 4.29 4.50
C VAL A 22 4.99 5.56 3.77
N ILE A 23 3.69 5.83 3.64
CA ILE A 23 3.14 7.05 3.06
C ILE A 23 2.12 7.69 4.00
N SER A 24 2.00 9.02 3.92
CA SER A 24 0.85 9.71 4.51
C SER A 24 -0.36 9.62 3.58
N LEU A 25 -1.56 9.81 4.14
CA LEU A 25 -2.81 9.91 3.38
C LEU A 25 -2.72 10.93 2.23
N SER A 26 -2.11 12.09 2.46
CA SER A 26 -1.95 13.16 1.47
C SER A 26 -1.08 12.77 0.25
N GLN A 27 -0.27 11.72 0.37
CA GLN A 27 0.61 11.26 -0.69
C GLN A 27 -0.05 10.23 -1.63
N ILE A 28 -1.23 9.70 -1.30
CA ILE A 28 -1.96 8.70 -2.12
C ILE A 28 -2.19 9.21 -3.55
N GLU A 29 -2.56 10.48 -3.71
CA GLU A 29 -2.79 11.08 -5.04
C GLU A 29 -1.51 11.22 -5.89
N LEU A 30 -0.33 11.13 -5.26
CA LEU A 30 0.95 11.12 -5.96
C LEU A 30 1.30 9.70 -6.42
N VAL A 31 0.93 8.69 -5.64
CA VAL A 31 1.13 7.26 -5.97
C VAL A 31 0.52 6.94 -7.34
N SER A 32 -0.72 7.34 -7.57
CA SER A 32 -1.43 7.08 -8.85
C SER A 32 -0.79 7.73 -10.08
N LYS A 33 -0.01 8.80 -9.90
CA LYS A 33 0.69 9.52 -10.96
C LYS A 33 2.06 8.93 -11.28
N ILE A 34 2.69 8.33 -10.27
CA ILE A 34 4.08 7.90 -10.29
C ILE A 34 4.19 6.42 -10.66
N PHE A 35 3.33 5.56 -10.10
CA PHE A 35 3.27 4.14 -10.45
C PHE A 35 2.43 3.97 -11.72
N LYS A 36 3.05 4.26 -12.86
CA LYS A 36 2.41 4.18 -14.19
C LYS A 36 2.40 2.75 -14.76
N GLU A 37 3.27 1.87 -14.26
CA GLU A 37 3.36 0.47 -14.67
C GLU A 37 2.74 -0.43 -13.59
N GLY A 38 1.82 -1.32 -13.99
CA GLY A 38 1.12 -2.25 -13.10
C GLY A 38 -0.23 -1.76 -12.59
N MET A 39 -0.99 -2.66 -11.95
CA MET A 39 -2.26 -2.32 -11.31
C MET A 39 -2.03 -1.81 -9.88
N LEU A 40 -2.61 -0.67 -9.52
CA LEU A 40 -2.63 -0.20 -8.14
C LEU A 40 -3.85 -0.79 -7.43
N TRP A 41 -3.61 -1.45 -6.30
CA TRP A 41 -4.66 -2.02 -5.46
C TRP A 41 -4.62 -1.44 -4.07
N TYR A 42 -5.79 -1.08 -3.55
CA TYR A 42 -5.97 -0.60 -2.20
C TYR A 42 -6.58 -1.70 -1.33
N TRP A 43 -6.00 -1.91 -0.14
CA TRP A 43 -6.48 -2.82 0.88
C TRP A 43 -6.65 -2.09 2.20
N GLY A 44 -7.90 -1.77 2.53
CA GLY A 44 -8.26 -1.05 3.73
C GLY A 44 -9.76 -0.85 3.82
N ALA A 45 -10.24 -0.43 4.98
CA ALA A 45 -11.67 -0.24 5.24
C ALA A 45 -12.19 1.12 4.76
N ASP A 46 -11.33 2.12 4.58
CA ASP A 46 -11.72 3.47 4.18
C ASP A 46 -11.78 3.60 2.65
N VAL A 47 -13.00 3.68 2.11
CA VAL A 47 -13.24 3.87 0.67
C VAL A 47 -12.81 5.25 0.17
N GLY A 48 -12.64 6.24 1.05
CA GLY A 48 -12.17 7.59 0.70
C GLY A 48 -10.69 7.64 0.31
N CYS A 49 -9.92 6.60 0.65
CA CYS A 49 -8.50 6.46 0.28
C CYS A 49 -8.26 5.94 -1.13
N VAL A 50 -9.33 5.61 -1.86
CA VAL A 50 -9.22 5.02 -3.20
C VAL A 50 -8.97 6.15 -4.20
N GLY A 51 -7.69 6.43 -4.45
CA GLY A 51 -7.26 7.41 -5.45
C GLY A 51 -7.68 7.00 -6.87
N ASN A 52 -7.67 7.97 -7.79
CA ASN A 52 -7.97 7.71 -9.19
C ASN A 52 -7.09 6.58 -9.76
N LYS A 53 -7.73 5.59 -10.41
CA LYS A 53 -7.12 4.37 -11.01
C LYS A 53 -6.71 3.26 -10.03
N MET A 54 -7.01 3.39 -8.75
CA MET A 54 -6.85 2.27 -7.80
C MET A 54 -8.05 1.33 -7.86
N ARG A 55 -7.78 0.02 -7.75
CA ARG A 55 -8.78 -1.02 -7.52
C ARG A 55 -8.85 -1.33 -6.03
N THR A 56 -9.98 -1.84 -5.54
CA THR A 56 -10.15 -2.18 -4.13
C THR A 56 -10.16 -3.68 -3.92
N MET A 57 -9.42 -4.13 -2.91
CA MET A 57 -9.53 -5.47 -2.34
C MET A 57 -10.43 -5.41 -1.11
N ARG A 58 -11.25 -6.43 -0.90
CA ARG A 58 -12.15 -6.48 0.26
C ARG A 58 -11.33 -6.51 1.55
N CYS A 59 -11.84 -5.84 2.58
CA CYS A 59 -11.15 -5.69 3.85
C CYS A 59 -12.16 -5.54 4.98
N ASN A 60 -12.04 -6.36 6.02
CA ASN A 60 -12.80 -6.23 7.27
C ASN A 60 -14.32 -6.15 7.07
N GLU A 61 -14.87 -6.89 6.11
CA GLU A 61 -16.32 -6.95 5.89
C GLU A 61 -17.04 -7.49 7.15
N GLU A 62 -18.25 -6.99 7.40
CA GLU A 62 -19.03 -7.39 8.57
C GLU A 62 -19.31 -8.90 8.55
N GLY A 63 -19.04 -9.56 9.69
CA GLY A 63 -19.19 -11.01 9.82
C GLY A 63 -18.09 -11.85 9.16
N ILE A 64 -17.04 -11.22 8.61
CA ILE A 64 -15.86 -11.93 8.11
C ILE A 64 -14.77 -11.96 9.19
N GLU A 65 -14.38 -13.17 9.54
CA GLU A 65 -13.25 -13.44 10.44
C GLU A 65 -11.90 -13.16 9.75
N PRO A 66 -10.81 -12.94 10.51
CA PRO A 66 -9.49 -12.63 9.94
C PRO A 66 -8.99 -13.63 8.89
N GLU A 67 -9.34 -14.91 9.00
CA GLU A 67 -9.04 -15.95 8.01
C GLU A 67 -9.63 -15.63 6.62
N GLY A 68 -10.82 -15.04 6.60
CA GLY A 68 -11.49 -14.66 5.35
C GLY A 68 -10.78 -13.49 4.65
N ASN A 69 -10.32 -12.50 5.43
CA ASN A 69 -9.48 -11.41 4.90
C ASN A 69 -8.17 -11.93 4.31
N GLU A 70 -7.51 -12.89 4.96
CA GLU A 70 -6.30 -13.50 4.42
C GLU A 70 -6.56 -14.35 3.19
N ALA A 71 -7.67 -15.08 3.14
CA ALA A 71 -8.06 -15.85 1.97
C ALA A 71 -8.25 -14.95 0.74
N GLU A 72 -8.86 -13.77 0.93
CA GLU A 72 -8.97 -12.73 -0.10
C GLU A 72 -7.59 -12.23 -0.55
N LEU A 73 -6.70 -11.91 0.39
CA LEU A 73 -5.31 -11.50 0.07
C LEU A 73 -4.59 -12.59 -0.74
N ILE A 74 -4.71 -13.86 -0.35
CA ILE A 74 -4.06 -14.99 -1.03
C ILE A 74 -4.63 -15.19 -2.44
N ASP A 75 -5.95 -15.09 -2.63
CA ASP A 75 -6.57 -15.16 -3.95
C ASP A 75 -6.13 -13.99 -4.84
N TRP A 76 -6.08 -12.78 -4.28
CA TRP A 76 -5.56 -11.60 -4.98
C TRP A 76 -4.09 -11.78 -5.38
N ILE A 77 -3.23 -12.28 -4.48
CA ILE A 77 -1.80 -12.54 -4.76
C ILE A 77 -1.67 -13.46 -5.97
N LYS A 78 -2.45 -14.55 -6.02
CA LYS A 78 -2.41 -15.53 -7.12
C LYS A 78 -2.80 -14.92 -8.47
N ARG A 79 -3.72 -13.96 -8.48
CA ARG A 79 -4.27 -13.38 -9.71
C ARG A 79 -3.50 -12.16 -10.19
N PHE A 80 -3.08 -11.31 -9.27
CA PHE A 80 -2.64 -9.95 -9.58
C PHE A 80 -1.28 -9.60 -8.96
N GLY A 81 -0.83 -10.32 -7.94
CA GLY A 81 0.29 -9.92 -7.08
C GLY A 81 1.54 -9.48 -7.85
N SER A 82 2.08 -10.34 -8.72
CA SER A 82 3.34 -10.07 -9.44
C SER A 82 3.30 -8.85 -10.39
N ASN A 83 2.11 -8.42 -10.81
CA ASN A 83 1.92 -7.33 -11.76
C ASN A 83 1.25 -6.10 -11.13
N SER A 84 1.24 -6.03 -9.80
CA SER A 84 0.54 -5.00 -9.05
C SER A 84 1.42 -4.31 -8.02
N THR A 85 0.96 -3.18 -7.52
CA THR A 85 1.44 -2.57 -6.28
C THR A 85 0.29 -2.57 -5.29
N LEU A 86 0.58 -2.99 -4.06
CA LEU A 86 -0.37 -2.99 -2.97
C LEU A 86 -0.22 -1.70 -2.15
N VAL A 87 -1.29 -0.96 -2.02
CA VAL A 87 -1.45 0.14 -1.07
C VAL A 87 -2.29 -0.40 0.07
N VAL A 88 -1.73 -0.50 1.27
CA VAL A 88 -2.41 -1.02 2.45
C VAL A 88 -2.67 0.10 3.45
N ASP A 89 -3.87 0.16 4.00
CA ASP A 89 -4.21 1.12 5.05
C ASP A 89 -3.78 0.57 6.42
N CYS A 90 -2.75 1.17 6.99
CA CYS A 90 -2.23 0.83 8.31
C CYS A 90 -2.50 1.96 9.33
N ARG A 91 -3.47 2.84 9.07
CA ARG A 91 -3.89 3.86 10.02
C ARG A 91 -4.61 3.23 11.21
N GLU A 92 -4.14 3.54 12.42
CA GLU A 92 -4.78 3.09 13.67
C GLU A 92 -6.16 3.72 13.82
N SER A 93 -6.31 4.96 13.36
CA SER A 93 -7.55 5.74 13.46
C SER A 93 -8.74 5.16 12.66
N ILE A 94 -8.47 4.31 11.67
CA ILE A 94 -9.46 3.72 10.76
C ILE A 94 -9.63 2.22 10.99
N GLY A 95 -8.57 1.54 11.43
CA GLY A 95 -8.53 0.10 11.61
C GLY A 95 -7.81 -0.60 10.45
N MET A 96 -6.71 -1.26 10.79
CA MET A 96 -5.89 -2.03 9.85
C MET A 96 -6.62 -3.30 9.38
N PRO A 97 -6.24 -3.89 8.24
CA PRO A 97 -6.70 -5.23 7.86
C PRO A 97 -6.49 -6.23 8.99
N LYS A 98 -7.56 -6.91 9.39
CA LYS A 98 -7.51 -7.96 10.41
C LYS A 98 -7.04 -9.24 9.77
N THR A 99 -5.97 -9.82 10.31
CA THR A 99 -5.30 -11.00 9.77
C THR A 99 -4.94 -11.93 10.92
N VAL A 100 -4.85 -13.24 10.65
CA VAL A 100 -4.41 -14.26 11.61
C VAL A 100 -2.89 -14.21 11.77
N THR A 101 -2.19 -14.16 10.65
CA THR A 101 -0.78 -13.86 10.52
C THR A 101 -0.54 -12.39 10.85
N PRO A 102 0.49 -12.03 11.63
CA PRO A 102 0.82 -10.64 11.89
C PRO A 102 0.95 -9.85 10.59
N LEU A 103 0.23 -8.72 10.46
CA LEU A 103 0.16 -7.95 9.23
C LEU A 103 1.55 -7.62 8.66
N LEU A 104 2.48 -7.21 9.53
CA LEU A 104 3.88 -6.96 9.17
C LEU A 104 4.51 -8.15 8.42
N ASN A 105 4.30 -9.38 8.91
CA ASN A 105 4.84 -10.58 8.29
C ASN A 105 4.23 -10.84 6.91
N LEU A 106 2.96 -10.52 6.70
CA LEU A 106 2.35 -10.61 5.36
C LEU A 106 2.98 -9.59 4.41
N LEU A 107 3.08 -8.32 4.83
CA LEU A 107 3.55 -7.23 3.98
C LEU A 107 5.01 -7.40 3.52
N ILE A 108 5.89 -7.92 4.37
CA ILE A 108 7.31 -8.16 4.01
C ILE A 108 7.52 -9.41 3.14
N ASN A 109 6.51 -10.27 2.99
CA ASN A 109 6.60 -11.47 2.15
C ASN A 109 5.77 -11.34 0.86
N MET A 110 5.30 -10.12 0.55
CA MET A 110 4.51 -9.86 -0.65
C MET A 110 5.38 -10.04 -1.91
N PRO A 111 4.84 -10.67 -2.97
CA PRO A 111 5.53 -10.79 -4.26
C PRO A 111 5.49 -9.49 -5.07
N CYS A 112 5.17 -8.37 -4.43
CA CYS A 112 4.93 -7.08 -5.05
C CYS A 112 5.41 -5.94 -4.16
N GLN A 113 5.43 -4.75 -4.73
CA GLN A 113 5.71 -3.53 -3.99
C GLN A 113 4.55 -3.22 -3.04
N VAL A 114 4.88 -2.75 -1.83
CA VAL A 114 3.90 -2.41 -0.79
C VAL A 114 4.11 -0.97 -0.31
N LEU A 115 3.03 -0.20 -0.31
CA LEU A 115 2.93 1.15 0.26
C LEU A 115 1.97 1.09 1.46
N ALA A 116 2.47 1.36 2.67
CA ALA A 116 1.66 1.37 3.89
C ALA A 116 1.24 2.80 4.23
N ILE A 117 -0.06 3.08 4.22
CA ILE A 117 -0.61 4.37 4.67
C ILE A 117 -0.62 4.40 6.19
N VAL A 118 -0.12 5.47 6.81
CA VAL A 118 -0.14 5.64 8.26
C VAL A 118 -0.66 7.02 8.66
N ASP A 119 -1.06 7.16 9.92
CA ASP A 119 -1.54 8.43 10.48
C ASP A 119 -0.39 9.43 10.66
N ASP A 120 0.76 8.94 11.16
CA ASP A 120 1.95 9.75 11.40
C ASP A 120 3.21 9.05 10.87
N ILE A 121 3.82 9.63 9.84
CA ILE A 121 5.07 9.15 9.24
C ILE A 121 6.29 9.39 10.14
N THR A 122 6.17 10.23 11.18
CA THR A 122 7.24 10.57 12.13
C THR A 122 7.23 9.68 13.37
N ALA A 123 6.13 8.94 13.61
CA ALA A 123 6.07 7.91 14.62
C ALA A 123 7.06 6.78 14.31
N SER A 124 7.44 6.00 15.33
CA SER A 124 8.35 4.85 15.19
C SER A 124 7.73 3.77 14.30
N ASN A 125 7.88 3.92 12.98
CA ASN A 125 7.44 2.94 12.00
C ASN A 125 8.59 1.96 11.67
N PRO A 126 8.33 0.64 11.56
CA PRO A 126 9.35 -0.33 11.16
C PRO A 126 9.86 -0.14 9.72
N PHE A 127 9.18 0.65 8.89
CA PHE A 127 9.50 0.86 7.50
C PHE A 127 9.96 2.28 7.18
N PRO A 128 10.80 2.44 6.14
CA PRO A 128 11.26 3.76 5.74
C PRO A 128 10.13 4.58 5.10
N VAL A 129 10.14 5.89 5.34
CA VAL A 129 9.15 6.84 4.80
C VAL A 129 9.44 7.13 3.34
N TRP A 130 8.43 6.97 2.49
CA TRP A 130 8.48 7.40 1.10
C TRP A 130 8.28 8.91 1.00
N THR A 131 9.18 9.57 0.29
CA THR A 131 9.13 11.01 0.07
C THR A 131 9.06 11.26 -1.43
N PRO A 132 7.92 11.65 -2.00
CA PRO A 132 7.86 12.04 -3.40
C PRO A 132 8.60 13.38 -3.57
N VAL A 133 9.28 13.55 -4.70
CA VAL A 133 9.94 14.82 -5.06
C VAL A 133 8.87 15.76 -5.62
N THR A 134 8.73 16.95 -5.03
CA THR A 134 7.79 18.01 -5.45
C THR A 134 8.28 18.79 -6.65
#